data_AF-A0A8J6QWR9-F1
#
_entry.id   AF-A0A8J6QWR9-F1
#
_cell.length_a   1.000
_cell.length_b   1.000
_cell.length_c   1.000
_cell.angle_alpha   90.00
_cell.angle_beta   90.00
_cell.angle_gamma   90.00
#
_symmetry.space_group_name_H-M   'P 1'
#
loop_
_entity.id
_entity.type
_entity.pdbx_description
1 polymer ?
#
loop_
_entity_poly.entity_id
_entity_poly.type
_entity_poly.pdbx_seq_one_letter_code
_entity_poly.pdbx_strand_id
1 'polypeptide(L)'
;MHKIAVLDDDINWSLSVQRFLRKEFLVTVFTDSNHFFAVAAQYDLVIVDFVLDPLPESENKLDGYGIIHRLKSSLERPPLCLLVSGWIDRNDLASISQRPYFMADDLAAKDAGLDVILAKVRQLLGSTLPQSPSYSQP
;
A
#
# COMPACT_ATOMS: atom_id res chain seq x y z
N MET A 1 -3.28 6.70 16.93
CA MET A 1 -3.88 5.81 15.91
C MET A 1 -3.26 6.18 14.58
N HIS A 2 -2.67 5.22 13.87
CA HIS A 2 -1.92 5.52 12.65
C HIS A 2 -2.85 5.94 11.51
N LYS A 3 -2.37 6.87 10.68
CA LYS A 3 -3.04 7.35 9.46
C LYS A 3 -2.51 6.58 8.25
N ILE A 4 -3.42 5.96 7.53
CA ILE A 4 -3.13 5.19 6.32
C ILE A 4 -3.82 5.84 5.13
N ALA A 5 -3.08 6.09 4.06
CA ALA A 5 -3.65 6.40 2.75
C ALA A 5 -3.67 5.14 1.87
N VAL A 6 -4.71 4.98 1.08
CA VAL A 6 -4.79 3.98 0.00
C VAL A 6 -4.92 4.74 -1.31
N LEU A 7 -3.99 4.57 -2.23
CA LEU A 7 -4.02 5.12 -3.58
C LEU A 7 -4.22 3.98 -4.58
N ASP A 8 -5.39 3.95 -5.19
CA ASP A 8 -5.83 2.91 -6.13
C ASP A 8 -6.88 3.51 -7.06
N ASP A 9 -6.89 3.13 -8.33
CA ASP A 9 -7.95 3.51 -9.28
C ASP A 9 -9.22 2.65 -9.11
N ASP A 10 -9.09 1.44 -8.56
CA ASP A 10 -10.23 0.62 -8.16
C ASP A 10 -10.80 1.09 -6.81
N ILE A 11 -11.82 1.93 -6.91
CA ILE A 11 -12.56 2.44 -5.74
C ILE A 11 -13.21 1.32 -4.91
N ASN A 12 -13.65 0.22 -5.52
CA ASN A 12 -14.32 -0.87 -4.79
C ASN A 12 -13.31 -1.66 -3.95
N TRP A 13 -12.14 -1.94 -4.53
CA TRP A 13 -11.05 -2.56 -3.79
C TRP A 13 -10.59 -1.65 -2.65
N SER A 14 -10.39 -0.36 -2.93
CA SER A 14 -9.99 0.62 -1.91
C SER A 14 -10.97 0.73 -0.75
N LEU A 15 -12.28 0.80 -1.02
CA LEU A 15 -13.31 0.85 0.02
C LEU A 15 -13.36 -0.45 0.84
N SER A 16 -13.05 -1.59 0.21
CA SER A 16 -12.92 -2.88 0.91
C SER A 16 -11.75 -2.87 1.90
N VAL A 17 -10.59 -2.39 1.46
CA VAL A 17 -9.41 -2.18 2.33
C VAL A 17 -9.74 -1.22 3.47
N GLN A 18 -10.35 -0.07 3.17
CA GLN A 18 -10.74 0.93 4.16
C GLN A 18 -11.69 0.32 5.21
N ARG A 19 -12.75 -0.37 4.77
CA ARG A 19 -13.72 -0.99 5.67
C ARG A 19 -13.10 -2.04 6.57
N PHE A 20 -12.10 -2.76 6.09
CA PHE A 20 -11.41 -3.80 6.83
C PHE A 20 -10.44 -3.20 7.86
N LEU A 21 -9.56 -2.29 7.42
CA LEU A 21 -8.49 -1.70 8.23
C LEU A 21 -8.97 -0.61 9.21
N ARG A 22 -10.14 0.03 8.97
CA ARG A 22 -10.67 1.10 9.84
C ARG A 22 -10.97 0.66 11.29
N LYS A 23 -10.95 -0.65 11.56
CA LYS A 23 -11.08 -1.19 12.92
C LYS A 23 -9.88 -0.80 13.80
N GLU A 24 -8.72 -0.55 13.20
CA GLU A 24 -7.45 -0.29 13.89
C GLU A 24 -6.78 1.02 13.47
N PHE A 25 -7.09 1.53 12.27
CA PHE A 25 -6.37 2.65 11.65
C PHE A 25 -7.32 3.73 11.12
N LEU A 26 -6.80 4.95 10.95
CA LEU A 26 -7.50 6.03 10.26
C LEU A 26 -7.18 5.91 8.77
N VAL A 27 -8.13 5.39 7.98
CA VAL A 27 -7.88 5.05 6.57
C VAL A 27 -8.58 6.02 5.62
N THR A 28 -7.82 6.67 4.74
CA THR A 28 -8.32 7.54 3.66
C THR A 28 -8.03 6.90 2.31
N VAL A 29 -8.99 6.97 1.39
CA VAL A 29 -8.88 6.45 0.03
C VAL A 29 -8.69 7.61 -0.95
N PHE A 30 -7.81 7.41 -1.92
CA PHE A 30 -7.53 8.31 -3.02
C PHE A 30 -7.59 7.54 -4.33
N THR A 31 -8.31 8.08 -5.31
CA THR A 31 -8.29 7.63 -6.71
C THR A 31 -7.60 8.64 -7.62
N ASP A 32 -7.19 9.78 -7.07
CA ASP A 32 -6.51 10.88 -7.76
C ASP A 32 -5.13 11.07 -7.12
N SER A 33 -4.08 10.81 -7.91
CA SER A 33 -2.70 10.91 -7.48
C SER A 33 -2.30 12.36 -7.15
N ASN A 34 -2.86 13.37 -7.82
CA ASN A 34 -2.53 14.77 -7.56
C ASN A 34 -3.03 15.20 -6.18
N HIS A 35 -4.29 14.87 -5.85
CA HIS A 35 -4.83 15.11 -4.53
C HIS A 35 -4.03 14.34 -3.47
N PHE A 36 -3.71 13.08 -3.73
CA PHE A 36 -2.88 12.27 -2.84
C PHE A 36 -1.52 12.93 -2.55
N PHE A 37 -0.77 13.36 -3.57
CA PHE A 37 0.57 13.94 -3.38
C PHE A 37 0.55 15.22 -2.55
N ALA A 38 -0.54 16.02 -2.61
CA ALA A 38 -0.68 17.23 -1.82
C ALA A 38 -0.73 16.95 -0.30
N VAL A 39 -1.13 15.74 0.11
CA VAL A 39 -1.34 15.39 1.52
C VAL A 39 -0.55 14.16 1.99
N ALA A 40 0.18 13.48 1.12
CA ALA A 40 0.87 12.22 1.41
C ALA A 40 1.81 12.28 2.62
N ALA A 41 2.47 13.42 2.85
CA ALA A 41 3.37 13.63 3.98
C ALA A 41 2.67 13.61 5.36
N GLN A 42 1.35 13.65 5.40
CA GLN A 42 0.56 13.63 6.65
C GLN A 42 0.21 12.22 7.14
N TYR A 43 0.56 11.19 6.36
CA TYR A 43 0.25 9.79 6.63
C TYR A 43 1.47 9.07 7.19
N ASP A 44 1.22 8.04 8.01
CA ASP A 44 2.29 7.18 8.54
C ASP A 44 2.66 6.07 7.54
N LEU A 45 1.65 5.57 6.82
CA LEU A 45 1.78 4.54 5.80
C LEU A 45 0.87 4.84 4.61
N VAL A 46 1.36 4.54 3.41
CA VAL A 46 0.60 4.60 2.17
C VAL A 46 0.59 3.22 1.51
N ILE A 47 -0.58 2.79 1.07
CA ILE A 47 -0.79 1.60 0.26
C ILE A 47 -1.01 2.10 -1.16
N VAL A 48 -0.16 1.70 -2.10
CA VAL A 48 -0.16 2.23 -3.46
C VAL A 48 -0.34 1.08 -4.44
N ASP A 49 -1.30 1.18 -5.34
CA ASP A 49 -1.41 0.21 -6.44
C ASP A 49 -0.27 0.34 -7.43
N PHE A 50 0.14 -0.79 -7.96
CA PHE A 50 1.18 -0.87 -8.97
C PHE A 50 0.71 -0.29 -10.30
N VAL A 51 -0.56 -0.51 -10.67
CA VAL A 51 -1.15 0.00 -11.90
C VAL A 51 -2.25 0.98 -11.51
N LEU A 52 -2.27 2.17 -12.08
CA LEU A 52 -3.36 3.14 -11.89
C LEU A 52 -3.81 3.60 -13.26
N ASP A 53 -5.08 3.42 -13.61
CA ASP A 53 -5.72 3.93 -14.83
C ASP A 53 -6.80 5.01 -14.51
N PRO A 54 -7.09 5.96 -15.42
CA PRO A 54 -6.41 6.23 -16.68
C PRO A 54 -5.25 7.21 -16.47
N LEU A 55 -4.07 6.88 -16.99
CA LEU A 55 -2.95 7.81 -17.00
C LEU A 55 -3.11 8.81 -18.16
N PRO A 56 -3.07 10.14 -17.92
CA PRO A 56 -3.06 11.10 -19.02
C PRO A 56 -1.80 10.93 -19.88
N GLU A 57 -1.96 10.95 -21.21
CA GLU A 57 -0.91 10.68 -22.22
C GLU A 57 0.37 11.56 -22.12
N SER A 58 0.34 12.61 -21.30
CA SER A 58 1.38 13.65 -21.22
C SER A 58 2.35 13.51 -20.03
N GLU A 59 2.06 12.65 -19.04
CA GLU A 59 3.00 12.34 -17.96
C GLU A 59 3.50 10.91 -18.13
N ASN A 60 4.82 10.76 -18.31
CA ASN A 60 5.50 9.48 -18.31
C ASN A 60 5.00 8.62 -17.13
N LYS A 61 4.17 7.62 -17.46
CA LYS A 61 3.75 6.46 -16.69
C LYS A 61 4.27 6.44 -15.25
N LEU A 62 3.60 7.18 -14.35
CA LEU A 62 3.78 7.04 -12.91
C LEU A 62 3.01 5.80 -12.47
N ASP A 63 3.58 4.63 -12.73
CA ASP A 63 3.16 3.40 -12.06
C ASP A 63 3.41 3.51 -10.54
N GLY A 64 3.00 2.49 -9.78
CA GLY A 64 3.21 2.49 -8.33
C GLY A 64 4.68 2.68 -7.94
N TYR A 65 5.65 2.29 -8.78
CA TYR A 65 7.07 2.58 -8.53
C TYR A 65 7.37 4.06 -8.63
N GLY A 66 6.94 4.70 -9.71
CA GLY A 66 7.17 6.11 -9.91
C GLY A 66 6.56 6.95 -8.78
N ILE A 67 5.39 6.56 -8.28
CA ILE A 67 4.76 7.21 -7.13
C ILE A 67 5.62 7.07 -5.88
N ILE A 68 6.01 5.84 -5.53
CA ILE A 68 6.82 5.58 -4.34
C ILE A 68 8.18 6.27 -4.45
N HIS A 69 8.84 6.22 -5.61
CA HIS A 69 10.07 6.94 -5.87
C HIS A 69 9.91 8.44 -5.65
N ARG A 70 8.83 9.05 -6.17
CA ARG A 70 8.54 10.47 -5.96
C ARG A 70 8.36 10.78 -4.48
N LEU A 71 7.61 9.97 -3.73
CA LEU A 71 7.42 10.17 -2.28
C LEU A 71 8.75 10.10 -1.53
N LYS A 72 9.50 9.02 -1.72
CA LYS A 72 10.77 8.77 -1.02
C LYS A 72 11.86 9.79 -1.36
N SER A 73 11.83 10.36 -2.57
CA SER A 73 12.82 11.34 -3.02
C SER A 73 12.46 12.80 -2.70
N SER A 74 11.18 13.12 -2.53
CA SER A 74 10.71 14.51 -2.37
C SER A 74 10.40 14.90 -0.92
N LEU A 75 10.20 13.93 -0.02
CA LEU A 75 9.86 14.19 1.36
C LEU A 75 11.07 13.94 2.26
N GLU A 76 11.36 14.85 3.18
CA GLU A 76 12.39 14.67 4.20
C GLU A 76 12.09 13.46 5.11
N ARG A 77 10.80 13.23 5.37
CA ARG A 77 10.29 12.09 6.15
C ARG A 77 9.14 11.43 5.39
N PRO A 78 9.43 10.57 4.41
CA PRO A 78 8.38 9.95 3.62
C PRO A 78 7.61 8.91 4.45
N PRO A 79 6.33 8.66 4.15
CA PRO A 79 5.58 7.58 4.77
C PRO A 79 6.19 6.22 4.43
N LEU A 80 5.83 5.21 5.23
CA LEU A 80 6.04 3.82 4.85
C LEU A 80 5.18 3.50 3.62
N CYS A 81 5.70 2.74 2.68
CA CYS A 81 5.09 2.47 1.39
C CYS A 81 4.89 0.96 1.24
N LEU A 82 3.64 0.52 1.19
CA LEU A 82 3.25 -0.82 0.79
C LEU A 82 2.79 -0.78 -0.67
N LEU A 83 3.55 -1.39 -1.56
CA LEU A 83 3.13 -1.59 -2.95
C LEU A 83 2.13 -2.75 -3.00
N VAL A 84 1.02 -2.59 -3.70
CA VAL A 84 0.06 -3.67 -3.98
C VAL A 84 -0.12 -3.87 -5.46
N SER A 85 -0.54 -5.07 -5.89
CA SER A 85 -0.87 -5.30 -7.30
C SER A 85 -1.82 -6.47 -7.48
N GLY A 86 -2.76 -6.33 -8.41
CA GLY A 86 -3.60 -7.44 -8.91
C GLY A 86 -2.94 -8.25 -10.03
N TRP A 87 -1.81 -7.80 -10.57
CA TRP A 87 -1.11 -8.44 -11.71
C TRP A 87 0.06 -9.33 -11.29
N ILE A 88 0.49 -9.19 -10.03
CA ILE A 88 1.62 -9.92 -9.50
C ILE A 88 1.06 -11.15 -8.78
N ASP A 89 1.19 -12.33 -9.38
CA ASP A 89 0.96 -13.58 -8.65
C ASP A 89 1.93 -13.61 -7.45
N ARG A 90 1.51 -14.23 -6.35
CA ARG A 90 2.32 -14.42 -5.14
C ARG A 90 3.73 -14.94 -5.45
N ASN A 91 3.86 -15.74 -6.50
CA ASN A 91 5.13 -16.31 -6.97
C ASN A 91 6.10 -15.27 -7.57
N ASP A 92 5.59 -14.19 -8.15
CA ASP A 92 6.40 -13.16 -8.81
C ASP A 92 6.87 -12.05 -7.86
N LEU A 93 6.27 -11.96 -6.66
CA LEU A 93 6.60 -10.95 -5.64
C LEU A 93 8.10 -10.89 -5.32
N ALA A 94 8.78 -12.05 -5.26
CA ALA A 94 10.20 -12.13 -4.94
C ALA A 94 11.09 -11.52 -6.04
N SER A 95 10.71 -11.67 -7.31
CA SER A 95 11.45 -11.10 -8.44
C SER A 95 11.33 -9.58 -8.51
N ILE A 96 10.23 -9.04 -7.97
CA ILE A 96 9.85 -7.64 -8.02
C ILE A 96 10.55 -6.86 -6.91
N SER A 97 10.60 -7.42 -5.69
CA SER A 97 11.33 -6.83 -4.57
C SER A 97 12.85 -6.85 -4.75
N GLN A 98 13.39 -7.72 -5.61
CA GLN A 98 14.82 -7.79 -5.92
C GLN A 98 15.27 -6.79 -6.99
N ARG A 99 14.36 -6.00 -7.58
CA ARG A 99 14.74 -5.01 -8.59
C ARG A 99 15.59 -3.90 -7.95
N PRO A 100 16.67 -3.45 -8.61
CA PRO A 100 17.59 -2.46 -8.05
C PRO A 100 16.95 -1.09 -7.74
N TYR A 101 15.75 -0.83 -8.28
CA TYR A 101 15.00 0.41 -8.08
C TYR A 101 13.76 0.23 -7.18
N PHE A 102 13.63 -0.91 -6.50
CA PHE A 102 12.52 -1.16 -5.59
C PHE A 102 12.68 -0.31 -4.32
N MET A 103 11.79 0.68 -4.12
CA MET A 103 11.85 1.64 -3.01
C MET A 103 10.69 1.51 -2.02
N ALA A 104 9.77 0.58 -2.23
CA ALA A 104 8.71 0.31 -1.27
C ALA A 104 9.29 -0.38 -0.03
N ASP A 105 8.68 -0.16 1.13
CA ASP A 105 9.12 -0.82 2.37
C ASP A 105 8.59 -2.26 2.44
N ASP A 106 7.49 -2.56 1.74
CA ASP A 106 7.00 -3.92 1.53
C ASP A 106 6.12 -4.02 0.25
N LEU A 107 5.74 -5.25 -0.12
CA LEU A 107 4.93 -5.60 -1.28
C LEU A 107 3.85 -6.64 -0.91
N ALA A 108 2.66 -6.54 -1.49
CA ALA A 108 1.61 -7.55 -1.40
C ALA A 108 0.85 -7.75 -2.71
N ALA A 109 0.43 -8.98 -2.99
CA ALA A 109 -0.55 -9.23 -4.04
C ALA A 109 -1.96 -8.91 -3.53
N LYS A 110 -2.81 -8.29 -4.35
CA LYS A 110 -4.20 -7.94 -3.97
C LYS A 110 -5.04 -9.17 -3.70
N ASP A 111 -4.75 -10.29 -4.37
CA ASP A 111 -5.44 -11.58 -4.24
C ASP A 111 -4.96 -12.42 -3.03
N ALA A 112 -3.89 -12.01 -2.35
CA ALA A 112 -3.40 -12.67 -1.13
C ALA A 112 -4.37 -12.56 0.06
N GLY A 113 -5.39 -11.70 -0.06
CA GLY A 113 -6.42 -11.46 0.96
C GLY A 113 -6.09 -10.32 1.92
N LEU A 114 -7.14 -9.70 2.48
CA LEU A 114 -7.02 -8.53 3.35
C LEU A 114 -6.28 -8.82 4.66
N ASP A 115 -6.31 -10.06 5.16
CA ASP A 115 -5.55 -10.47 6.35
C ASP A 115 -4.03 -10.37 6.13
N VAL A 116 -3.55 -10.72 4.94
CA VAL A 116 -2.13 -10.61 4.59
C VAL A 116 -1.71 -9.14 4.51
N ILE A 117 -2.55 -8.30 3.89
CA ILE A 117 -2.33 -6.84 3.84
C ILE A 117 -2.28 -6.25 5.25
N LEU A 118 -3.22 -6.62 6.13
CA LEU A 118 -3.23 -6.17 7.52
C LEU A 118 -1.98 -6.61 8.29
N ALA A 119 -1.52 -7.84 8.11
CA ALA A 119 -0.29 -8.32 8.76
C ALA A 119 0.93 -7.48 8.34
N LYS A 120 1.05 -7.16 7.04
CA LYS A 120 2.13 -6.30 6.52
C LYS A 120 2.04 -4.87 7.03
N VAL A 121 0.84 -4.28 7.05
CA VAL A 121 0.60 -2.95 7.62
C VAL A 121 1.02 -2.90 9.09
N ARG A 122 0.63 -3.89 9.90
CA ARG A 122 1.02 -3.97 11.31
C ARG A 122 2.54 -4.11 11.48
N GLN A 123 3.16 -4.98 10.69
CA GLN A 123 4.62 -5.17 10.70
C GLN A 123 5.35 -3.86 10.39
N LEU A 124 4.95 -3.17 9.32
CA LEU A 124 5.55 -1.89 8.92
C LEU A 124 5.40 -0.82 9.99
N LEU A 125 4.21 -0.70 10.60
CA LEU A 125 3.95 0.28 11.65
C LEU A 125 4.54 -0.11 13.02
N GLY A 126 5.26 -1.24 13.13
CA GLY A 126 5.77 -1.74 14.40
C GLY A 126 4.68 -2.07 15.42
N SER A 127 3.43 -2.27 14.95
CA SER A 127 2.31 -2.68 15.77
C SER A 127 2.45 -4.16 16.07
N THR A 128 2.67 -4.51 17.34
CA THR A 128 2.79 -5.90 17.77
C THR A 128 1.58 -6.71 17.28
N LEU A 129 1.85 -7.77 16.51
CA LEU A 129 0.83 -8.74 16.12
C LEU A 129 0.13 -9.21 17.40
N PRO A 130 -1.22 -9.10 17.51
CA PRO A 130 -1.93 -9.90 18.49
C PRO A 130 -1.58 -11.34 18.18
N GLN A 131 -1.01 -12.07 19.15
CA GLN A 131 -0.83 -13.51 19.01
C GLN A 131 -2.20 -14.08 18.65
N SER A 132 -2.32 -14.70 17.46
CA SER A 132 -3.52 -15.43 17.10
C SER A 132 -3.82 -16.43 18.23
N PRO A 133 -5.09 -16.58 18.66
CA PRO A 133 -5.42 -17.61 19.63
C PRO A 133 -4.99 -18.95 19.06
N SER A 134 -4.11 -19.64 19.80
CA SER A 134 -3.81 -21.04 19.57
C SER A 134 -5.11 -21.80 19.69
N TYR A 135 -5.73 -22.16 18.56
CA TYR A 135 -6.74 -23.20 18.55
C TYR A 135 -6.02 -24.52 18.81
N SER A 136 -5.81 -24.82 20.08
CA SER A 136 -5.60 -26.19 20.52
C SER A 136 -6.85 -26.96 20.10
N GLN A 137 -6.72 -27.78 19.06
CA GLN A 137 -7.75 -28.73 18.70
C GLN A 137 -7.85 -29.81 19.81
N PRO A 138 -9.06 -30.36 20.02
CA PRO A 138 -9.36 -31.27 21.12
C PRO A 138 -8.61 -32.60 21.05
#